data_AF-A0AAN6TMX6-F1
#
_entry.id   AF-A0AAN6TMX6-F1
#
_cell.length_a   1.000
_cell.length_b   1.000
_cell.length_c   1.000
_cell.angle_alpha   90.00
_cell.angle_beta   90.00
_cell.angle_gamma   90.00
#
_symmetry.space_group_name_H-M   'P 1'
#
loop_
_entity.id
_entity.type
_entity.pdbx_description
1 polymer ?
#
loop_
_entity_poly.entity_id
_entity_poly.type
_entity_poly.pdbx_seq_one_letter_code
_entity_poly.pdbx_strand_id
1 'polypeptide(L)'
;MQLTLHAYAVMISHWCERETPWRVPYTTTDHNNASALARPPRPQRISILQQFRAALDNFRSGRPQHGGNLLRQAFLNIERAVLETAQAALDMEAVWDCCLAIPQLILQSTEAWTDPDGLLPIFANHFYQLCKLKLANNNIHHPLTRIAETLRRLCHPSRAGDDKMMMHRPQLWLYIRRAWHLWLDRVTRVRGRQDEMAIHLRRGYVTLMIPVDAYGDNSTTTGSDMAQAHNLIGDFCEAVQRSLATRGSFATTARILELERLLCRMYLPLFTDESAARANNMLVGVVERVQGKHKHEDEGNGGRANMAEWHFLDRYLVFSANYFLSCIAEYSGERDLAVEYRRRSLDAPRDLFWLQTTMVLEEELRLMGYQEEANAVMEERMKEQEMYVTTSLEGNQLLLPGLQVGEKREGV
;
A
#
# COMPACT_ATOMS: atom_id res chain seq x y z
N MET A 1 20.83 4.68 -18.78
CA MET A 1 19.90 4.70 -17.63
C MET A 1 18.74 5.68 -17.84
N GLN A 2 18.97 6.98 -18.02
CA GLN A 2 17.90 8.00 -18.11
C GLN A 2 16.96 7.80 -19.32
N LEU A 3 17.51 7.50 -20.51
CA LEU A 3 16.72 7.17 -21.71
C LEU A 3 15.89 5.89 -21.53
N THR A 4 16.41 4.90 -20.79
CA THR A 4 15.69 3.64 -20.50
C THR A 4 14.49 3.89 -19.58
N LEU A 5 14.70 4.65 -18.49
CA LEU A 5 13.65 5.02 -17.55
C LEU A 5 12.57 5.89 -18.22
N HIS A 6 12.93 6.71 -19.21
CA HIS A 6 11.94 7.52 -19.93
C HIS A 6 10.97 6.70 -20.79
N ALA A 7 11.40 5.56 -21.33
CA ALA A 7 10.53 4.64 -22.07
C ALA A 7 9.45 4.00 -21.17
N TYR A 8 9.75 3.84 -19.89
CA TYR A 8 8.83 3.35 -18.87
C TYR A 8 7.75 4.37 -18.50
N ALA A 9 8.10 5.65 -18.61
CA ALA A 9 7.28 6.75 -18.17
C ALA A 9 5.92 6.82 -18.88
N VAL A 10 5.87 6.43 -20.15
CA VAL A 10 4.64 6.41 -20.94
C VAL A 10 3.66 5.36 -20.41
N MET A 11 4.17 4.17 -20.04
CA MET A 11 3.36 3.12 -19.43
C MET A 11 2.79 3.57 -18.07
N ILE A 12 3.61 4.21 -17.25
CA ILE A 12 3.18 4.77 -15.96
C ILE A 12 2.09 5.82 -16.18
N SER A 13 2.29 6.76 -17.11
CA SER A 13 1.31 7.83 -17.36
C SER A 13 -0.08 7.29 -17.71
N HIS A 14 -0.16 6.33 -18.64
CA HIS A 14 -1.44 5.73 -19.03
C HIS A 14 -2.11 4.98 -17.86
N TRP A 15 -1.31 4.37 -16.99
CA TRP A 15 -1.81 3.70 -15.80
C TRP A 15 -2.32 4.69 -14.75
N CYS A 16 -1.66 5.84 -14.56
CA CYS A 16 -2.07 6.87 -13.61
C CYS A 16 -3.45 7.47 -13.91
N GLU A 17 -3.94 7.37 -15.15
CA GLU A 17 -5.26 7.83 -15.57
C GLU A 17 -6.40 7.02 -14.94
N ARG A 18 -6.15 5.77 -14.55
CA ARG A 18 -7.14 4.91 -13.90
C ARG A 18 -7.26 5.25 -12.41
N GLU A 19 -8.49 5.27 -11.91
CA GLU A 19 -8.77 5.60 -10.50
C GLU A 19 -8.25 4.55 -9.51
N THR A 20 -8.43 3.27 -9.82
CA THR A 20 -7.93 2.11 -9.03
C THR A 20 -7.00 1.27 -9.90
N PRO A 21 -5.81 1.79 -10.21
CA PRO A 21 -5.00 1.25 -11.30
C PRO A 21 -4.32 -0.09 -10.88
N TRP A 22 -4.44 -0.44 -9.60
CA TRP A 22 -4.03 -1.69 -8.93
C TRP A 22 -5.09 -2.79 -8.95
N ARG A 23 -6.37 -2.44 -9.17
CA ARG A 23 -7.41 -3.45 -9.40
C ARG A 23 -7.26 -3.91 -10.83
N VAL A 24 -6.83 -5.14 -11.02
CA VAL A 24 -7.04 -5.82 -12.30
C VAL A 24 -8.56 -5.86 -12.49
N PRO A 25 -9.13 -5.22 -13.53
CA PRO A 25 -10.53 -5.42 -13.83
C PRO A 25 -10.69 -6.90 -14.17
N TYR A 26 -11.27 -7.66 -13.25
CA TYR A 26 -11.89 -8.92 -13.61
C TYR A 26 -12.86 -8.59 -14.73
N THR A 27 -12.69 -9.23 -15.88
CA THR A 27 -13.58 -9.12 -17.03
C THR A 27 -15.02 -9.07 -16.54
N THR A 28 -15.62 -7.90 -16.71
CA THR A 28 -17.03 -7.61 -16.53
C THR A 28 -17.82 -8.49 -17.49
N THR A 29 -18.17 -9.69 -17.05
CA THR A 29 -19.19 -10.54 -17.68
C THR A 29 -20.29 -10.97 -16.71
N ASP A 30 -20.31 -10.41 -15.49
CA ASP A 30 -21.44 -10.53 -14.55
C ASP A 30 -22.03 -9.14 -14.25
N HIS A 31 -22.32 -8.35 -15.30
CA HIS A 31 -23.36 -7.33 -15.18
C HIS A 31 -24.70 -8.03 -15.27
N ASN A 32 -25.21 -8.45 -14.11
CA ASN A 32 -26.63 -8.58 -13.75
C ASN A 32 -26.68 -9.51 -12.54
N ASN A 33 -26.67 -8.93 -11.34
CA ASN A 33 -27.53 -9.35 -10.23
C ASN A 33 -27.20 -8.50 -9.00
N ALA A 34 -28.21 -7.86 -8.46
CA ALA A 34 -28.21 -7.09 -7.22
C ALA A 34 -28.02 -7.97 -5.96
N SER A 35 -27.11 -8.96 -6.03
CA SER A 35 -26.80 -9.90 -4.95
C SER A 35 -25.30 -9.90 -4.62
N ALA A 36 -24.70 -8.70 -4.63
CA ALA A 36 -23.28 -8.50 -4.32
C ALA A 36 -22.96 -8.56 -2.81
N LEU A 37 -23.93 -8.85 -1.94
CA LEU A 37 -23.77 -8.89 -0.48
C LEU A 37 -23.31 -10.24 0.08
N ALA A 38 -23.02 -11.26 -0.76
CA ALA A 38 -22.72 -12.61 -0.26
C ALA A 38 -21.64 -13.36 -1.04
N ARG A 39 -20.69 -12.67 -1.70
CA ARG A 39 -19.46 -13.36 -2.16
C ARG A 39 -18.44 -13.33 -1.01
N PRO A 40 -17.95 -14.50 -0.53
CA PRO A 40 -16.85 -14.51 0.42
C PRO A 40 -15.66 -13.77 -0.21
N PRO A 41 -14.90 -12.99 0.57
CA PRO A 41 -13.70 -12.33 0.05
C PRO A 41 -12.78 -13.43 -0.47
N ARG A 42 -12.49 -13.41 -1.77
CA ARG A 42 -11.49 -14.31 -2.34
C ARG A 42 -10.17 -14.05 -1.60
N PRO A 43 -9.42 -15.08 -1.20
CA PRO A 43 -8.14 -14.88 -0.52
C PRO A 43 -7.28 -13.95 -1.37
N GLN A 44 -6.80 -12.86 -0.76
CA GLN A 44 -5.94 -11.91 -1.45
C GLN A 44 -4.74 -12.67 -2.01
N ARG A 45 -4.52 -12.54 -3.32
CA ARG A 45 -3.37 -13.13 -3.98
C ARG A 45 -2.11 -12.45 -3.42
N ILE A 46 -1.25 -13.21 -2.75
CA ILE A 46 0.05 -12.74 -2.26
C ILE A 46 0.83 -12.14 -3.44
N SER A 47 1.33 -10.91 -3.30
CA SER A 47 2.07 -10.24 -4.37
C SER A 47 3.42 -10.91 -4.64
N ILE A 48 4.02 -10.64 -5.80
CA ILE A 48 5.35 -11.16 -6.14
C ILE A 48 6.36 -10.69 -5.08
N LEU A 49 6.32 -9.41 -4.72
CA LEU A 49 7.19 -8.85 -3.69
C LEU A 49 7.03 -9.52 -2.33
N GLN A 50 5.80 -9.76 -1.87
CA GLN A 50 5.54 -10.44 -0.60
C GLN A 50 6.09 -11.87 -0.60
N GLN A 51 6.01 -12.60 -1.73
CA GLN A 51 6.61 -13.92 -1.86
C GLN A 51 8.14 -13.88 -1.82
N PHE A 52 8.77 -12.90 -2.48
CA PHE A 52 10.22 -12.68 -2.39
C PHE A 52 10.66 -12.39 -0.96
N ARG A 53 9.94 -11.52 -0.24
CA ARG A 53 10.26 -11.21 1.15
C ARG A 53 10.12 -12.43 2.05
N ALA A 54 9.00 -13.14 1.97
CA ALA A 54 8.77 -14.36 2.73
C ALA A 54 9.82 -15.44 2.43
N ALA A 55 10.29 -15.52 1.17
CA ALA A 55 11.39 -16.41 0.81
C ALA A 55 12.68 -16.02 1.54
N LEU A 56 13.06 -14.73 1.51
CA LEU A 56 14.24 -14.21 2.23
C LEU A 56 14.18 -14.50 3.73
N ASP A 57 13.02 -14.26 4.36
CA ASP A 57 12.85 -14.49 5.79
C ASP A 57 12.94 -15.99 6.13
N ASN A 58 12.45 -16.88 5.27
CA ASN A 58 12.63 -18.33 5.42
C ASN A 58 14.09 -18.76 5.27
N PHE A 59 14.83 -18.20 4.31
CA PHE A 59 16.26 -18.47 4.18
C PHE A 59 17.04 -18.02 5.42
N ARG A 60 16.76 -16.81 5.93
CA ARG A 60 17.36 -16.30 7.17
C ARG A 60 17.03 -17.16 8.39
N SER A 61 15.81 -17.70 8.43
CA SER A 61 15.36 -18.60 9.50
C SER A 61 15.89 -20.04 9.38
N GLY A 62 16.82 -20.33 8.45
CA GLY A 62 17.34 -21.69 8.25
C GLY A 62 16.33 -22.67 7.63
N ARG A 63 15.31 -22.18 6.93
CA ARG A 63 14.27 -22.97 6.25
C ARG A 63 14.40 -22.87 4.71
N PRO A 64 15.51 -23.33 4.11
CA PRO A 64 15.80 -23.08 2.70
C PRO A 64 14.84 -23.75 1.73
N GLN A 65 14.25 -24.90 2.08
CA GLN A 65 13.27 -25.58 1.22
C GLN A 65 11.98 -24.76 1.08
N HIS A 66 11.48 -24.21 2.19
CA HIS A 66 10.31 -23.34 2.18
C HIS A 66 10.61 -22.03 1.45
N GLY A 67 11.78 -21.43 1.71
CA GLY A 67 12.25 -20.25 0.98
C GLY A 67 12.34 -20.49 -0.53
N GLY A 68 12.90 -21.61 -0.95
CA GLY A 68 13.02 -22.00 -2.36
C GLY A 68 11.66 -22.21 -3.03
N ASN A 69 10.69 -22.81 -2.33
CA ASN A 69 9.33 -22.99 -2.84
C ASN A 69 8.62 -21.66 -3.06
N LEU A 70 8.72 -20.73 -2.10
CA LEU A 70 8.16 -19.39 -2.22
C LEU A 70 8.82 -18.59 -3.36
N LEU A 71 10.15 -18.67 -3.47
CA LEU A 71 10.88 -18.03 -4.55
C LEU A 71 10.48 -18.57 -5.92
N ARG A 72 10.31 -19.90 -6.05
CA ARG A 72 9.80 -20.53 -7.26
C ARG A 72 8.40 -20.04 -7.61
N GLN A 73 7.51 -19.92 -6.63
CA GLN A 73 6.17 -19.37 -6.85
C GLN A 73 6.22 -17.91 -7.33
N ALA A 74 7.15 -17.12 -6.79
CA ALA A 74 7.35 -15.74 -7.21
C ALA A 74 7.79 -15.64 -8.68
N PHE A 75 8.76 -16.46 -9.10
CA PHE A 75 9.16 -16.55 -10.51
C PHE A 75 8.00 -16.97 -11.42
N LEU A 76 7.20 -17.96 -11.04
CA LEU A 76 6.00 -18.36 -11.80
C LEU A 76 4.96 -17.23 -11.90
N ASN A 77 4.82 -16.42 -10.85
CA ASN A 77 3.93 -15.26 -10.86
C ASN A 77 4.47 -14.14 -11.76
N ILE A 78 5.79 -13.92 -11.80
CA ILE A 78 6.43 -13.00 -12.76
C ILE A 78 6.15 -13.48 -14.19
N GLU A 79 6.37 -14.76 -14.47
CA GLU A 79 6.06 -15.36 -15.77
C GLU A 79 4.60 -15.13 -16.15
N ARG A 80 3.66 -15.40 -15.23
CA ARG A 80 2.24 -15.17 -15.47
C ARG A 80 1.95 -13.70 -15.79
N ALA A 81 2.49 -12.75 -15.02
CA ALA A 81 2.29 -11.32 -15.25
C ALA A 81 2.87 -10.85 -16.58
N VAL A 82 4.01 -11.40 -17.02
CA VAL A 82 4.65 -11.08 -18.31
C VAL A 82 4.04 -11.85 -19.49
N LEU A 83 3.30 -12.94 -19.25
CA LEU A 83 2.61 -13.72 -20.29
C LEU A 83 1.19 -13.23 -20.52
N GLU A 84 0.44 -12.95 -19.46
CA GLU A 84 -0.92 -12.38 -19.55
C GLU A 84 -0.90 -11.02 -20.26
N THR A 85 0.25 -10.34 -20.25
CA THR A 85 0.49 -9.07 -20.95
C THR A 85 0.57 -9.15 -22.46
N ALA A 86 0.75 -10.34 -23.03
CA ALA A 86 0.65 -10.51 -24.47
C ALA A 86 -0.81 -10.44 -24.97
N GLN A 87 -1.80 -10.54 -24.07
CA GLN A 87 -3.23 -10.65 -24.40
C GLN A 87 -4.14 -9.67 -23.60
N ALA A 88 -3.66 -9.09 -22.49
CA ALA A 88 -4.39 -8.16 -21.63
C ALA A 88 -3.52 -6.94 -21.20
N ALA A 89 -4.14 -5.96 -20.55
CA ALA A 89 -3.44 -4.81 -19.96
C ALA A 89 -2.39 -5.25 -18.92
N LEU A 90 -1.24 -4.58 -18.90
CA LEU A 90 -0.14 -4.83 -17.96
C LEU A 90 -0.59 -4.85 -16.49
N ASP A 91 -0.20 -5.91 -15.77
CA ASP A 91 -0.25 -5.96 -14.31
C ASP A 91 0.83 -5.01 -13.76
N MET A 92 0.39 -3.82 -13.38
CA MET A 92 1.29 -2.74 -13.02
C MET A 92 1.89 -2.91 -11.63
N GLU A 93 1.25 -3.70 -10.75
CA GLU A 93 1.87 -4.09 -9.48
C GLU A 93 3.04 -5.04 -9.74
N ALA A 94 2.86 -6.04 -10.61
CA ALA A 94 3.96 -6.93 -11.00
C ALA A 94 5.11 -6.18 -11.67
N VAL A 95 4.79 -5.16 -12.47
CA VAL A 95 5.78 -4.29 -13.12
C VAL A 95 6.53 -3.43 -12.10
N TRP A 96 5.83 -2.85 -11.12
CA TRP A 96 6.44 -2.16 -9.98
C TRP A 96 7.36 -3.10 -9.19
N ASP A 97 6.86 -4.29 -8.84
CA ASP A 97 7.58 -5.30 -8.08
C ASP A 97 8.88 -5.68 -8.78
N CYS A 98 8.81 -6.03 -10.07
CA CYS A 98 9.98 -6.51 -10.81
C CYS A 98 11.01 -5.42 -11.11
N CYS A 99 10.56 -4.22 -11.45
CA CYS A 99 11.47 -3.16 -11.91
C CYS A 99 12.06 -2.33 -10.77
N LEU A 100 11.42 -2.29 -9.60
CA LEU A 100 11.79 -1.40 -8.52
C LEU A 100 11.86 -2.09 -7.15
N ALA A 101 10.76 -2.72 -6.72
CA ALA A 101 10.65 -3.18 -5.33
C ALA A 101 11.56 -4.38 -5.02
N ILE A 102 11.60 -5.40 -5.88
CA ILE A 102 12.46 -6.58 -5.69
C ILE A 102 13.95 -6.21 -5.71
N PRO A 103 14.46 -5.41 -6.68
CA PRO A 103 15.83 -4.92 -6.63
C PRO A 103 16.16 -4.18 -5.32
N GLN A 104 15.25 -3.34 -4.84
CA GLN A 104 15.42 -2.63 -3.57
C GLN A 104 15.45 -3.59 -2.38
N LEU A 105 14.49 -4.51 -2.32
CA LEU A 105 14.42 -5.52 -1.26
C LEU A 105 15.72 -6.33 -1.15
N ILE A 106 16.23 -6.83 -2.29
CA ILE A 106 17.45 -7.64 -2.29
C ILE A 106 18.66 -6.77 -1.90
N LEU A 107 18.73 -5.52 -2.36
CA LEU A 107 19.81 -4.61 -1.98
C LEU A 107 19.83 -4.20 -0.50
N GLN A 108 18.67 -4.18 0.14
CA GLN A 108 18.52 -3.95 1.57
C GLN A 108 18.77 -5.23 2.40
N SER A 109 18.91 -6.39 1.76
CA SER A 109 19.20 -7.66 2.42
C SER A 109 20.71 -7.90 2.63
N THR A 110 21.06 -9.01 3.29
CA THR A 110 22.44 -9.35 3.67
C THR A 110 23.34 -9.48 2.43
N GLU A 111 24.65 -9.23 2.60
CA GLU A 111 25.63 -9.16 1.50
C GLU A 111 25.64 -10.41 0.60
N ALA A 112 25.40 -11.59 1.18
CA ALA A 112 25.31 -12.88 0.47
C ALA A 112 24.29 -12.91 -0.70
N TRP A 113 23.27 -12.05 -0.67
CA TRP A 113 22.25 -11.99 -1.75
C TRP A 113 22.60 -11.01 -2.86
N THR A 114 23.57 -10.12 -2.59
CA THR A 114 24.10 -9.13 -3.52
C THR A 114 25.41 -9.58 -4.18
N ASP A 115 25.95 -10.73 -3.77
CA ASP A 115 27.13 -11.34 -4.37
C ASP A 115 26.93 -11.62 -5.87
N PRO A 116 28.01 -11.76 -6.65
CA PRO A 116 27.94 -12.02 -8.10
C PRO A 116 27.14 -13.28 -8.47
N ASP A 117 27.07 -14.25 -7.55
CA ASP A 117 26.30 -15.49 -7.66
C ASP A 117 25.04 -15.48 -6.77
N GLY A 118 24.67 -14.32 -6.22
CA GLY A 118 23.52 -14.12 -5.35
C GLY A 118 22.19 -14.04 -6.08
N LEU A 119 21.11 -13.79 -5.34
CA LEU A 119 19.75 -13.76 -5.87
C LEU A 119 19.50 -12.60 -6.84
N LEU A 120 20.13 -11.46 -6.64
CA LEU A 120 19.92 -10.28 -7.48
C LEU A 120 20.35 -10.52 -8.95
N PRO A 121 21.56 -11.04 -9.24
CA PRO A 121 21.93 -11.47 -10.59
C PRO A 121 21.00 -12.55 -11.19
N ILE A 122 20.61 -13.55 -10.40
CA ILE A 122 19.70 -14.62 -10.83
C ILE A 122 18.35 -14.04 -11.26
N PHE A 123 17.76 -13.19 -10.40
CA PHE A 123 16.52 -12.50 -10.66
C PHE A 123 16.60 -11.62 -11.91
N ALA A 124 17.62 -10.76 -12.00
CA ALA A 124 17.77 -9.83 -13.11
C ALA A 124 17.99 -10.55 -14.45
N ASN A 125 18.74 -11.65 -14.45
CA ASN A 125 18.92 -12.47 -15.64
C ASN A 125 17.61 -13.19 -16.04
N HIS A 126 16.92 -13.82 -15.09
CA HIS A 126 15.63 -14.48 -15.37
C HIS A 126 14.61 -13.48 -15.95
N PHE A 127 14.42 -12.34 -15.30
CA PHE A 127 13.48 -11.30 -15.75
C PHE A 127 13.82 -10.79 -17.16
N TYR A 128 15.11 -10.56 -17.45
CA TYR A 128 15.55 -10.16 -18.78
C TYR A 128 15.27 -11.23 -19.85
N GLN A 129 15.59 -12.51 -19.58
CA GLN A 129 15.33 -13.58 -20.54
C GLN A 129 13.83 -13.72 -20.82
N LEU A 130 13.00 -13.64 -19.78
CA LEU A 130 11.56 -13.70 -19.89
C LEU A 130 11.01 -12.56 -20.77
N CYS A 131 11.35 -11.30 -20.45
CA CYS A 131 10.92 -10.15 -21.25
C CYS A 131 11.46 -10.22 -22.69
N LYS A 132 12.69 -10.69 -22.89
CA LYS A 132 13.28 -10.84 -24.22
C LYS A 132 12.54 -11.90 -25.05
N LEU A 133 12.20 -13.05 -24.47
CA LEU A 133 11.53 -14.13 -25.19
C LEU A 133 10.06 -13.84 -25.48
N LYS A 134 9.37 -13.12 -24.59
CA LYS A 134 7.91 -12.96 -24.64
C LYS A 134 7.44 -11.61 -25.17
N LEU A 135 8.22 -10.55 -25.00
CA LEU A 135 7.83 -9.20 -25.39
C LEU A 135 8.60 -8.67 -26.61
N ALA A 136 9.62 -9.39 -27.09
CA ALA A 136 10.34 -9.02 -28.32
C ALA A 136 9.68 -9.63 -29.56
N ASN A 137 8.43 -9.25 -29.84
CA ASN A 137 7.80 -9.54 -31.13
C ASN A 137 7.93 -8.33 -32.06
N ASN A 138 8.27 -8.57 -33.33
CA ASN A 138 8.20 -7.63 -34.46
C ASN A 138 9.12 -6.39 -34.43
N ASN A 139 10.42 -6.54 -34.13
CA ASN A 139 11.42 -5.46 -34.22
C ASN A 139 11.17 -4.20 -33.37
N ILE A 140 10.14 -4.19 -32.53
CA ILE A 140 9.86 -3.13 -31.55
C ILE A 140 10.23 -3.68 -30.17
N HIS A 141 11.30 -3.14 -29.58
CA HIS A 141 11.69 -3.52 -28.22
C HIS A 141 10.69 -2.95 -27.21
N HIS A 142 9.92 -3.83 -26.56
CA HIS A 142 9.03 -3.45 -25.47
C HIS A 142 9.82 -2.71 -24.35
N PRO A 143 9.27 -1.63 -23.76
CA PRO A 143 9.98 -0.87 -22.72
C PRO A 143 10.48 -1.72 -21.55
N LEU A 144 9.69 -2.69 -21.09
CA LEU A 144 10.10 -3.63 -20.03
C LEU A 144 11.38 -4.41 -20.38
N THR A 145 11.55 -4.82 -21.64
CA THR A 145 12.75 -5.54 -22.07
C THR A 145 14.00 -4.67 -21.92
N ARG A 146 13.92 -3.37 -22.22
CA ARG A 146 15.03 -2.42 -22.04
C ARG A 146 15.36 -2.18 -20.57
N ILE A 147 14.34 -2.15 -19.71
CA ILE A 147 14.48 -2.00 -18.26
C ILE A 147 15.15 -3.24 -17.67
N ALA A 148 14.62 -4.42 -17.97
CA ALA A 148 15.18 -5.70 -17.52
C ALA A 148 16.64 -5.85 -17.98
N GLU A 149 16.96 -5.42 -19.21
CA GLU A 149 18.33 -5.41 -19.70
C GLU A 149 19.23 -4.46 -18.90
N THR A 150 18.75 -3.25 -18.60
CA THR A 150 19.48 -2.27 -17.81
C THR A 150 19.74 -2.80 -16.40
N LEU A 151 18.72 -3.37 -15.75
CA LEU A 151 18.85 -3.99 -14.44
C LEU A 151 19.88 -5.13 -14.46
N ARG A 152 19.80 -6.04 -15.45
CA ARG A 152 20.79 -7.11 -15.64
C ARG A 152 22.22 -6.59 -15.77
N ARG A 153 22.44 -5.53 -16.56
CA ARG A 153 23.77 -4.91 -16.70
C ARG A 153 24.28 -4.27 -15.41
N LEU A 154 23.38 -3.71 -14.59
CA LEU A 154 23.75 -3.13 -13.29
C LEU A 154 24.09 -4.21 -12.25
N CYS A 155 23.49 -5.40 -12.37
CA CYS A 155 23.70 -6.52 -11.44
C CYS A 155 24.90 -7.41 -11.80
N HIS A 156 25.36 -7.41 -13.05
CA HIS A 156 26.55 -8.16 -13.47
C HIS A 156 27.73 -7.21 -13.73
N PRO A 157 28.80 -7.25 -12.94
CA PRO A 157 30.03 -6.57 -13.30
C PRO A 157 30.58 -7.18 -14.60
N SER A 158 30.99 -6.33 -15.55
CA SER A 158 31.83 -6.80 -16.65
C SER A 158 33.07 -7.45 -16.03
N ARG A 159 33.39 -8.70 -16.43
CA ARG A 159 34.57 -9.51 -16.01
C ARG A 159 35.94 -8.87 -16.32
N ALA A 160 36.02 -7.56 -16.55
CA ALA A 160 37.24 -6.85 -16.88
C ALA A 160 37.76 -6.09 -15.65
N GLY A 161 38.54 -6.78 -14.81
CA GLY A 161 39.44 -6.20 -13.79
C GLY A 161 38.84 -6.12 -12.38
N ASP A 162 39.47 -6.84 -11.45
CA ASP A 162 39.05 -7.17 -10.08
C ASP A 162 38.84 -6.01 -9.07
N ASP A 163 38.88 -4.73 -9.46
CA ASP A 163 38.69 -3.60 -8.53
C ASP A 163 37.30 -2.91 -8.61
N LYS A 164 36.39 -3.39 -9.46
CA LYS A 164 35.13 -2.66 -9.78
C LYS A 164 33.86 -3.14 -9.06
N MET A 165 33.90 -4.21 -8.27
CA MET A 165 32.70 -4.72 -7.57
C MET A 165 32.07 -3.67 -6.63
N MET A 166 32.87 -2.82 -5.98
CA MET A 166 32.42 -1.75 -5.08
C MET A 166 31.61 -0.64 -5.79
N MET A 167 31.74 -0.48 -7.11
CA MET A 167 31.08 0.61 -7.87
C MET A 167 29.65 0.31 -8.34
N HIS A 168 29.20 -0.96 -8.28
CA HIS A 168 27.90 -1.36 -8.85
C HIS A 168 26.72 -1.15 -7.89
N ARG A 169 26.93 -1.36 -6.58
CA ARG A 169 25.89 -1.15 -5.56
C ARG A 169 25.43 0.32 -5.50
N PRO A 170 26.32 1.33 -5.55
CA PRO A 170 25.91 2.74 -5.66
C PRO A 170 25.11 3.04 -6.93
N GLN A 171 25.47 2.45 -8.07
CA GLN A 171 24.75 2.65 -9.34
C GLN A 171 23.35 2.04 -9.33
N LEU A 172 23.17 0.88 -8.69
CA LEU A 172 21.86 0.25 -8.55
C LEU A 172 20.98 1.01 -7.56
N TRP A 173 21.54 1.52 -6.46
CA TRP A 173 20.84 2.45 -5.57
C TRP A 173 20.41 3.74 -6.28
N LEU A 174 21.28 4.31 -7.11
CA LEU A 174 20.93 5.46 -7.94
C LEU A 174 19.81 5.14 -8.94
N TYR A 175 19.81 3.93 -9.52
CA TYR A 175 18.73 3.45 -10.38
C TYR A 175 17.40 3.38 -9.62
N ILE A 176 17.37 2.74 -8.44
CA ILE A 176 16.17 2.64 -7.60
C ILE A 176 15.63 4.03 -7.25
N ARG A 177 16.51 4.91 -6.77
CA ARG A 177 16.12 6.28 -6.39
C ARG A 177 15.54 7.06 -7.58
N ARG A 178 16.16 6.97 -8.76
CA ARG A 178 15.65 7.62 -9.98
C ARG A 178 14.34 7.00 -10.47
N ALA A 179 14.16 5.70 -10.31
CA ALA A 179 12.91 5.03 -10.64
C ALA A 179 11.79 5.52 -9.72
N TRP A 180 12.01 5.62 -8.40
CA TRP A 180 11.06 6.25 -7.47
C TRP A 180 10.65 7.66 -7.90
N HIS A 181 11.62 8.55 -8.16
CA HIS A 181 11.31 9.92 -8.62
C HIS A 181 10.51 9.91 -9.92
N LEU A 182 10.83 9.02 -10.87
CA LEU A 182 10.06 8.90 -12.10
C LEU A 182 8.58 8.57 -11.81
N TRP A 183 8.31 7.60 -10.94
CA TRP A 183 6.95 7.24 -10.57
C TRP A 183 6.22 8.41 -9.89
N LEU A 184 6.87 9.04 -8.91
CA LEU A 184 6.31 10.20 -8.19
C LEU A 184 6.00 11.36 -9.13
N ASP A 185 6.94 11.73 -9.98
CA ASP A 185 6.79 12.85 -10.92
C ASP A 185 5.67 12.57 -11.92
N ARG A 186 5.55 11.33 -12.40
CA ARG A 186 4.51 10.97 -13.39
C ARG A 186 3.14 10.92 -12.77
N VAL A 187 2.98 10.30 -11.60
CA VAL A 187 1.69 10.25 -10.90
C VAL A 187 1.25 11.67 -10.50
N THR A 188 2.17 12.46 -9.95
CA THR A 188 1.90 13.85 -9.58
C THR A 188 1.52 14.71 -10.79
N ARG A 189 2.17 14.52 -11.95
CA ARG A 189 1.85 15.27 -13.16
C ARG A 189 0.49 14.91 -13.75
N VAL A 190 0.12 13.64 -13.72
CA VAL A 190 -1.15 13.16 -14.32
C VAL A 190 -2.33 13.45 -13.40
N ARG A 191 -2.18 13.22 -12.09
CA ARG A 191 -3.30 13.27 -11.13
C ARG A 191 -3.31 14.52 -10.26
N GLY A 192 -2.20 15.23 -10.19
CA GLY A 192 -1.99 16.34 -9.27
C GLY A 192 -1.30 15.90 -7.97
N ARG A 193 -0.63 16.86 -7.31
CA ARG A 193 0.13 16.63 -6.07
C ARG A 193 -0.74 16.16 -4.91
N GLN A 194 -1.97 16.63 -4.87
CA GLN A 194 -2.92 16.40 -3.79
C GLN A 194 -3.98 15.36 -4.16
N ASP A 195 -3.69 14.51 -5.16
CA ASP A 195 -4.46 13.29 -5.36
C ASP A 195 -4.03 12.26 -4.32
N GLU A 196 -5.00 11.50 -3.81
CA GLU A 196 -4.79 10.51 -2.75
C GLU A 196 -3.63 9.57 -3.12
N MET A 197 -3.61 9.02 -4.33
CA MET A 197 -2.58 8.07 -4.77
C MET A 197 -1.20 8.71 -4.88
N ALA A 198 -1.12 9.96 -5.33
CA ALA A 198 0.14 10.73 -5.33
C ALA A 198 0.67 10.93 -3.91
N ILE A 199 -0.20 11.23 -2.95
CA ILE A 199 0.14 11.35 -1.53
C ILE A 199 0.64 10.00 -0.97
N HIS A 200 -0.05 8.90 -1.28
CA HIS A 200 0.33 7.56 -0.83
C HIS A 200 1.72 7.15 -1.36
N LEU A 201 2.01 7.36 -2.64
CA LEU A 201 3.35 7.07 -3.19
C LEU A 201 4.44 7.94 -2.55
N ARG A 202 4.17 9.22 -2.30
CA ARG A 202 5.10 10.11 -1.60
C ARG A 202 5.36 9.65 -0.18
N ARG A 203 4.32 9.24 0.56
CA ARG A 203 4.46 8.67 1.90
C ARG A 203 5.35 7.43 1.89
N GLY A 204 5.15 6.51 0.94
CA GLY A 204 6.01 5.34 0.75
C GLY A 204 7.47 5.72 0.51
N TYR A 205 7.70 6.67 -0.40
CA TYR A 205 9.04 7.17 -0.70
C TYR A 205 9.74 7.79 0.52
N VAL A 206 9.06 8.70 1.22
CA VAL A 206 9.61 9.37 2.42
C VAL A 206 9.98 8.34 3.47
N THR A 207 9.11 7.35 3.70
CA THR A 207 9.34 6.30 4.70
C THR A 207 10.52 5.40 4.34
N LEU A 208 10.63 5.00 3.07
CA LEU A 208 11.62 4.01 2.61
C LEU A 208 12.98 4.60 2.24
N MET A 209 13.00 5.82 1.69
CA MET A 209 14.17 6.37 0.99
C MET A 209 14.84 7.56 1.69
N ILE A 210 14.14 8.26 2.59
CA ILE A 210 14.70 9.44 3.28
C ILE A 210 15.20 9.00 4.67
N PRO A 211 16.51 9.11 4.97
CA PRO A 211 17.06 8.76 6.27
C PRO A 211 16.66 9.74 7.38
N VAL A 212 16.73 9.33 8.65
CA VAL A 212 16.34 10.15 9.82
C VAL A 212 17.18 11.42 9.93
N ASP A 213 18.48 11.29 9.67
CA ASP A 213 19.45 12.39 9.81
C ASP A 213 19.38 13.41 8.66
N ALA A 214 18.48 13.18 7.69
CA ALA A 214 18.25 14.07 6.56
C ALA A 214 17.81 15.49 6.96
N TYR A 215 17.27 15.63 8.16
CA TYR A 215 16.76 16.88 8.71
C TYR A 215 17.77 17.63 9.59
N GLY A 216 19.00 17.12 9.73
CA GLY A 216 20.14 17.79 10.37
C GLY A 216 21.13 18.39 9.37
N ASP A 217 21.95 19.34 9.82
CA ASP A 217 22.83 20.22 9.00
C ASP A 217 23.90 19.52 8.13
N ASN A 218 24.10 18.20 8.23
CA ASN A 218 25.10 17.43 7.46
C ASN A 218 24.47 16.37 6.53
N SER A 219 23.30 16.69 5.99
CA SER A 219 22.45 15.78 5.25
C SER A 219 22.80 15.73 3.75
N THR A 220 23.05 14.52 3.20
CA THR A 220 23.18 14.26 1.74
C THR A 220 21.83 14.29 0.99
N THR A 221 20.81 14.88 1.60
CA THR A 221 19.44 14.90 1.09
C THR A 221 19.29 16.04 0.09
N THR A 222 18.75 15.74 -1.07
CA THR A 222 18.58 16.73 -2.13
C THR A 222 17.34 17.57 -1.86
N GLY A 223 17.28 18.79 -2.40
CA GLY A 223 16.07 19.61 -2.33
C GLY A 223 14.82 18.93 -2.90
N SER A 224 14.99 17.97 -3.82
CA SER A 224 13.92 17.14 -4.36
C SER A 224 13.31 16.20 -3.30
N ASP A 225 14.13 15.56 -2.45
CA ASP A 225 13.61 14.61 -1.45
C ASP A 225 12.89 15.35 -0.33
N MET A 226 13.44 16.49 0.11
CA MET A 226 12.78 17.38 1.07
C MET A 226 11.43 17.87 0.55
N ALA A 227 11.33 18.19 -0.75
CA ALA A 227 10.07 18.59 -1.37
C ALA A 227 9.00 17.48 -1.38
N GLN A 228 9.40 16.20 -1.36
CA GLN A 228 8.45 15.07 -1.25
C GLN A 228 7.85 14.95 0.16
N ALA A 229 8.66 15.20 1.20
CA ALA A 229 8.19 15.19 2.59
C ALA A 229 7.41 16.45 2.97
N HIS A 230 7.76 17.58 2.36
CA HIS A 230 7.17 18.87 2.68
C HIS A 230 5.65 18.90 2.42
N ASN A 231 4.90 19.35 3.43
CA ASN A 231 3.44 19.46 3.44
C ASN A 231 2.67 18.15 3.21
N LEU A 232 3.27 16.97 3.42
CA LEU A 232 2.58 15.69 3.18
C LEU A 232 1.28 15.54 4.00
N ILE A 233 1.30 15.93 5.28
CA ILE A 233 0.10 15.92 6.14
C ILE A 233 -0.93 16.93 5.63
N GLY A 234 -0.52 18.14 5.25
CA GLY A 234 -1.41 19.17 4.71
C GLY A 234 -2.07 18.72 3.41
N ASP A 235 -1.28 18.20 2.47
CA ASP A 235 -1.77 17.66 1.20
C ASP A 235 -2.75 16.50 1.43
N PHE A 236 -2.47 15.62 2.41
CA PHE A 236 -3.38 14.55 2.81
C PHE A 236 -4.71 15.09 3.34
N CYS A 237 -4.66 16.02 4.29
CA CYS A 237 -5.86 16.64 4.86
C CYS A 237 -6.73 17.29 3.77
N GLU A 238 -6.12 17.99 2.83
CA GLU A 238 -6.84 18.63 1.73
C GLU A 238 -7.44 17.60 0.75
N ALA A 239 -6.71 16.50 0.47
CA ALA A 239 -7.22 15.42 -0.34
C ALA A 239 -8.44 14.74 0.32
N VAL A 240 -8.38 14.47 1.63
CA VAL A 240 -9.52 13.94 2.39
C VAL A 240 -10.70 14.90 2.33
N GLN A 241 -10.49 16.20 2.58
CA GLN A 241 -11.57 17.20 2.51
C GLN A 241 -12.22 17.26 1.12
N ARG A 242 -11.43 17.23 0.05
CA ARG A 242 -11.95 17.17 -1.33
C ARG A 242 -12.70 15.88 -1.61
N SER A 243 -12.18 14.74 -1.16
CA SER A 243 -12.83 13.45 -1.30
C SER A 243 -14.19 13.45 -0.58
N LEU A 244 -14.25 13.98 0.65
CA LEU A 244 -15.49 14.13 1.42
C LEU A 244 -16.51 15.01 0.70
N ALA A 245 -16.08 16.16 0.19
CA ALA A 245 -16.94 17.09 -0.53
C ALA A 245 -17.51 16.49 -1.83
N THR A 246 -16.77 15.59 -2.48
CA THR A 246 -17.15 15.03 -3.79
C THR A 246 -17.87 13.68 -3.72
N ARG A 247 -17.55 12.84 -2.73
CA ARG A 247 -18.00 11.44 -2.66
C ARG A 247 -18.75 11.09 -1.38
N GLY A 248 -18.70 11.96 -0.37
CA GLY A 248 -19.24 11.70 0.96
C GLY A 248 -18.38 10.77 1.82
N SER A 249 -18.69 10.72 3.11
CA SER A 249 -17.91 10.02 4.13
C SER A 249 -17.70 8.53 3.86
N PHE A 250 -18.72 7.83 3.37
CA PHE A 250 -18.65 6.39 3.09
C PHE A 250 -17.61 6.06 2.02
N ALA A 251 -17.73 6.70 0.85
CA ALA A 251 -16.84 6.45 -0.27
C ALA A 251 -15.42 6.92 0.01
N THR A 252 -15.24 8.04 0.73
CA THR A 252 -13.92 8.52 1.15
C THR A 252 -13.23 7.55 2.11
N THR A 253 -13.93 7.08 3.14
CA THR A 253 -13.36 6.13 4.12
C THR A 253 -12.95 4.84 3.44
N ALA A 254 -13.82 4.25 2.60
CA ALA A 254 -13.52 3.05 1.84
C ALA A 254 -12.30 3.24 0.92
N ARG A 255 -12.21 4.41 0.27
CA ARG A 255 -11.14 4.73 -0.66
C ARG A 255 -9.79 4.85 0.02
N ILE A 256 -9.70 5.59 1.12
CA ILE A 256 -8.42 5.77 1.79
C ILE A 256 -7.99 4.47 2.46
N LEU A 257 -8.92 3.67 3.00
CA LEU A 257 -8.63 2.33 3.52
C LEU A 257 -8.08 1.38 2.45
N GLU A 258 -8.65 1.42 1.25
CA GLU A 258 -8.09 0.69 0.10
C GLU A 258 -6.63 1.11 -0.17
N LEU A 259 -6.33 2.41 -0.08
CA LEU A 259 -4.98 2.91 -0.30
C LEU A 259 -4.03 2.60 0.86
N GLU A 260 -4.49 2.59 2.12
CA GLU A 260 -3.69 2.12 3.27
C GLU A 260 -3.35 0.64 3.16
N ARG A 261 -4.33 -0.21 2.78
CA ARG A 261 -4.09 -1.64 2.49
C ARG A 261 -3.07 -1.81 1.38
N LEU A 262 -3.16 -0.99 0.33
CA LEU A 262 -2.19 -0.99 -0.76
C LEU A 262 -0.79 -0.57 -0.28
N LEU A 263 -0.68 0.49 0.54
CA LEU A 263 0.59 0.89 1.15
C LEU A 263 1.21 -0.29 1.92
N CYS A 264 0.40 -0.97 2.73
CA CYS A 264 0.84 -2.11 3.51
C CYS A 264 1.40 -3.21 2.60
N ARG A 265 0.64 -3.58 1.56
CA ARG A 265 1.01 -4.63 0.61
C ARG A 265 2.25 -4.29 -0.22
N MET A 266 2.37 -3.05 -0.68
CA MET A 266 3.46 -2.63 -1.58
C MET A 266 4.75 -2.28 -0.84
N TYR A 267 4.66 -1.73 0.36
CA TYR A 267 5.81 -1.10 1.03
C TYR A 267 6.26 -1.83 2.28
N LEU A 268 5.39 -2.46 3.08
CA LEU A 268 5.84 -3.21 4.26
C LEU A 268 6.86 -4.30 3.92
N PRO A 269 6.77 -5.04 2.79
CA PRO A 269 7.82 -5.99 2.42
C PRO A 269 9.22 -5.37 2.30
N LEU A 270 9.30 -4.07 1.98
CA LEU A 270 10.53 -3.29 1.84
C LEU A 270 11.02 -2.70 3.18
N PHE A 271 10.28 -2.90 4.26
CA PHE A 271 10.68 -2.37 5.56
C PHE A 271 11.91 -3.12 6.07
N THR A 272 12.86 -2.31 6.51
CA THR A 272 13.97 -2.62 7.40
C THR A 272 13.59 -2.18 8.81
N ASP A 273 14.32 -2.65 9.82
CA ASP A 273 14.09 -2.22 11.21
C ASP A 273 14.14 -0.68 11.35
N GLU A 274 15.06 -0.05 10.63
CA GLU A 274 15.19 1.41 10.59
C GLU A 274 13.96 2.10 9.98
N SER A 275 13.47 1.62 8.83
CA SER A 275 12.29 2.22 8.18
C SER A 275 10.99 1.93 8.93
N ALA A 276 10.88 0.77 9.58
CA ALA A 276 9.79 0.46 10.49
C ALA A 276 9.79 1.40 11.70
N ALA A 277 10.94 1.60 12.35
CA ALA A 277 11.09 2.55 13.46
C ALA A 277 10.77 3.98 13.04
N ARG A 278 11.21 4.41 11.84
CA ARG A 278 10.84 5.72 11.27
C ARG A 278 9.34 5.87 11.10
N ALA A 279 8.69 4.89 10.47
CA ALA A 279 7.26 4.91 10.24
C ALA A 279 6.51 4.98 11.58
N ASN A 280 6.93 4.18 12.57
CA ASN A 280 6.36 4.20 13.91
C ASN A 280 6.46 5.60 14.55
N ASN A 281 7.66 6.19 14.58
CA ASN A 281 7.86 7.52 15.17
C ASN A 281 7.02 8.60 14.48
N MET A 282 6.94 8.57 13.15
CA MET A 282 6.13 9.52 12.39
C MET A 282 4.63 9.41 12.72
N LEU A 283 4.11 8.19 12.81
CA LEU A 283 2.69 7.93 13.01
C LEU A 283 2.27 8.16 14.46
N VAL A 284 3.08 7.75 15.43
CA VAL A 284 2.88 8.09 16.85
C VAL A 284 2.86 9.61 17.02
N GLY A 285 3.81 10.32 16.41
CA GLY A 285 3.84 11.79 16.45
C GLY A 285 2.64 12.46 15.74
N VAL A 286 1.97 11.79 14.80
CA VAL A 286 0.68 12.26 14.26
C VAL A 286 -0.43 12.09 15.29
N VAL A 287 -0.54 10.90 15.89
CA VAL A 287 -1.57 10.60 16.91
C VAL A 287 -1.45 11.55 18.10
N GLU A 288 -0.24 11.72 18.64
CA GLU A 288 0.03 12.60 19.78
C GLU A 288 -0.29 14.06 19.48
N ARG A 289 0.05 14.56 18.28
CA ARG A 289 -0.27 15.93 17.88
C ARG A 289 -1.78 16.16 17.76
N VAL A 290 -2.51 15.20 17.19
CA VAL A 290 -3.98 15.32 17.09
C VAL A 290 -4.61 15.27 18.48
N GLN A 291 -4.24 14.28 19.31
CA GLN A 291 -4.72 14.16 20.69
C GLN A 291 -4.36 15.37 21.55
N GLY A 292 -3.17 15.94 21.37
CA GLY A 292 -2.70 17.11 22.11
C GLY A 292 -3.53 18.37 21.85
N LYS A 293 -4.04 18.56 20.62
CA LYS A 293 -4.96 19.67 20.31
C LYS A 293 -6.22 19.62 21.18
N HIS A 294 -6.81 18.44 21.28
CA HIS A 294 -8.06 18.21 22.01
C HIS A 294 -7.87 18.14 23.53
N LYS A 295 -6.66 17.83 24.03
CA LYS A 295 -6.35 17.87 25.47
C LYS A 295 -6.30 19.30 26.03
N HIS A 296 -5.83 20.27 25.25
CA HIS A 296 -5.77 21.67 25.70
C HIS A 296 -7.14 22.36 25.68
N GLU A 297 -8.10 21.84 24.91
CA GLU A 297 -9.49 22.33 24.90
C GLU A 297 -10.28 21.84 26.13
N ASP A 298 -9.86 20.72 26.74
CA ASP A 298 -10.53 20.04 27.87
C ASP A 298 -9.88 20.30 29.26
N GLU A 299 -8.95 21.26 29.40
CA GLU A 299 -8.26 21.56 30.67
C GLU A 299 -9.18 22.02 31.83
N GLY A 300 -10.51 22.09 31.63
CA GLY A 300 -11.50 22.25 32.70
C GLY A 300 -11.99 20.95 33.35
N ASN A 301 -11.75 19.77 32.76
CA ASN A 301 -12.27 18.51 33.27
C ASN A 301 -11.28 17.39 32.95
N GLY A 302 -10.58 16.85 33.96
CA GLY A 302 -9.50 15.86 33.82
C GLY A 302 -9.90 14.47 33.28
N GLY A 303 -10.72 14.40 32.24
CA GLY A 303 -11.08 13.20 31.48
C GLY A 303 -10.31 13.12 30.16
N ARG A 304 -10.19 11.91 29.62
CA ARG A 304 -9.81 11.71 28.21
C ARG A 304 -10.74 12.55 27.34
N ALA A 305 -10.18 13.38 26.47
CA ALA A 305 -10.97 14.21 25.55
C ALA A 305 -11.96 13.34 24.77
N ASN A 306 -13.23 13.74 24.78
CA ASN A 306 -14.30 12.96 24.17
C ASN A 306 -14.14 12.99 22.64
N MET A 307 -13.72 11.88 22.03
CA MET A 307 -13.53 11.80 20.59
C MET A 307 -14.83 12.04 19.79
N ALA A 308 -15.99 12.09 20.44
CA ALA A 308 -17.27 12.47 19.84
C ALA A 308 -17.28 13.91 19.33
N GLU A 309 -16.48 14.78 19.92
CA GLU A 309 -16.42 16.21 19.58
C GLU A 309 -15.36 16.52 18.52
N TRP A 310 -14.51 15.54 18.22
CA TRP A 310 -13.44 15.71 17.25
C TRP A 310 -13.99 15.86 15.83
N HIS A 311 -13.37 16.77 15.08
CA HIS A 311 -13.63 16.90 13.66
C HIS A 311 -13.35 15.58 12.92
N PHE A 312 -14.15 15.30 11.88
CA PHE A 312 -14.04 14.08 11.07
C PHE A 312 -12.59 13.78 10.64
N LEU A 313 -11.85 14.81 10.22
CA LEU A 313 -10.48 14.70 9.76
C LEU A 313 -9.50 14.25 10.85
N ASP A 314 -9.66 14.71 12.09
CA ASP A 314 -8.79 14.34 13.21
C ASP A 314 -9.02 12.87 13.60
N ARG A 315 -10.29 12.45 13.66
CA ARG A 315 -10.66 11.05 13.87
C ARG A 315 -10.10 10.15 12.76
N TYR A 316 -10.17 10.64 11.53
CA TYR A 316 -9.62 9.94 10.37
C TYR A 316 -8.10 9.75 10.45
N LEU A 317 -7.36 10.81 10.78
CA LEU A 317 -5.90 10.78 10.93
C LEU A 317 -5.47 9.78 12.01
N VAL A 318 -6.13 9.80 13.17
CA VAL A 318 -5.81 8.88 14.27
C VAL A 318 -6.14 7.44 13.92
N PHE A 319 -7.28 7.20 13.26
CA PHE A 319 -7.63 5.87 12.76
C PHE A 319 -6.60 5.34 11.76
N SER A 320 -6.30 6.12 10.71
CA SER A 320 -5.32 5.72 9.66
C SER A 320 -3.93 5.46 10.24
N ALA A 321 -3.50 6.29 11.20
CA ALA A 321 -2.22 6.10 11.88
C ALA A 321 -2.18 4.82 12.72
N ASN A 322 -3.17 4.58 13.57
CA ASN A 322 -3.24 3.36 14.39
C ASN A 322 -3.42 2.09 13.53
N TYR A 323 -4.21 2.18 12.45
CA TYR A 323 -4.34 1.08 11.50
C TYR A 323 -2.98 0.69 10.92
N PHE A 324 -2.22 1.66 10.40
CA PHE A 324 -0.91 1.36 9.82
C PHE A 324 0.13 0.93 10.87
N LEU A 325 0.10 1.50 12.07
CA LEU A 325 0.92 1.05 13.21
C LEU A 325 0.64 -0.42 13.55
N SER A 326 -0.63 -0.85 13.50
CA SER A 326 -0.98 -2.26 13.70
C SER A 326 -0.39 -3.16 12.63
N CYS A 327 -0.42 -2.75 11.36
CA CYS A 327 0.18 -3.50 10.25
C CYS A 327 1.70 -3.59 10.36
N ILE A 328 2.38 -2.52 10.82
CA ILE A 328 3.82 -2.54 11.09
C ILE A 328 4.13 -3.52 12.22
N ALA A 329 3.44 -3.41 13.35
CA ALA A 329 3.67 -4.28 14.50
C ALA A 329 3.44 -5.75 14.14
N GLU A 330 2.36 -6.05 13.41
CA GLU A 330 2.06 -7.39 12.90
C GLU A 330 3.19 -7.91 12.01
N TYR A 331 3.67 -7.08 11.08
CA TYR A 331 4.76 -7.43 10.17
C TYR A 331 6.10 -7.63 10.89
N SER A 332 6.35 -6.89 11.96
CA SER A 332 7.52 -7.04 12.83
C SER A 332 7.41 -8.23 13.80
N GLY A 333 6.28 -8.94 13.82
CA GLY A 333 6.03 -10.06 14.73
C GLY A 333 5.63 -9.64 16.15
N GLU A 334 5.34 -8.36 16.36
CA GLU A 334 4.91 -7.78 17.64
C GLU A 334 3.39 -7.88 17.81
N ARG A 335 2.89 -9.12 17.89
CA ARG A 335 1.44 -9.41 17.84
C ARG A 335 0.63 -8.67 18.91
N ASP A 336 1.11 -8.62 20.15
CA ASP A 336 0.39 -7.96 21.24
C ASP A 336 0.25 -6.46 20.99
N LEU A 337 1.30 -5.83 20.46
CA LEU A 337 1.29 -4.42 20.09
C LEU A 337 0.38 -4.16 18.89
N ALA A 338 0.34 -5.08 17.92
CA ALA A 338 -0.57 -5.00 16.79
C ALA A 338 -2.04 -5.02 17.25
N VAL A 339 -2.39 -5.92 18.18
CA VAL A 339 -3.72 -5.99 18.80
C VAL A 339 -4.05 -4.69 19.54
N GLU A 340 -3.09 -4.13 20.28
CA GLU A 340 -3.27 -2.86 20.97
C GLU A 340 -3.59 -1.71 19.98
N TYR A 341 -2.82 -1.58 18.91
CA TYR A 341 -3.08 -0.55 17.89
C TYR A 341 -4.42 -0.76 17.17
N ARG A 342 -4.82 -2.01 16.89
CA ARG A 342 -6.16 -2.31 16.36
C ARG A 342 -7.26 -1.87 17.32
N ARG A 343 -7.10 -2.12 18.63
CA ARG A 343 -8.06 -1.64 19.64
C ARG A 343 -8.12 -0.12 19.69
N ARG A 344 -6.96 0.55 19.64
CA ARG A 344 -6.88 2.03 19.63
C ARG A 344 -7.50 2.66 18.37
N SER A 345 -7.44 1.98 17.22
CA SER A 345 -8.11 2.47 16.01
C SER A 345 -9.64 2.39 16.12
N LEU A 346 -10.15 1.46 16.93
CA LEU A 346 -11.57 1.32 17.25
C LEU A 346 -12.03 2.14 18.47
N ASP A 347 -11.13 2.81 19.18
CA ASP A 347 -11.43 3.73 20.28
C ASP A 347 -11.95 5.06 19.69
N ALA A 348 -13.07 5.00 18.96
CA ALA A 348 -13.71 6.14 18.31
C ALA A 348 -15.23 6.11 18.61
N PRO A 349 -15.91 7.27 18.50
CA PRO A 349 -17.36 7.36 18.69
C PRO A 349 -18.05 6.36 17.78
N ARG A 350 -19.07 5.68 18.30
CA ARG A 350 -19.80 4.60 17.60
C ARG A 350 -20.74 5.14 16.51
N ASP A 351 -20.23 6.01 15.64
CA ASP A 351 -20.97 6.65 14.55
C ASP A 351 -20.81 5.90 13.21
N LEU A 352 -21.33 6.47 12.11
CA LEU A 352 -21.19 5.91 10.77
C LEU A 352 -19.74 5.70 10.33
N PHE A 353 -18.80 6.50 10.83
CA PHE A 353 -17.38 6.33 10.54
C PHE A 353 -16.83 5.09 11.24
N TRP A 354 -17.15 4.89 12.52
CA TRP A 354 -16.77 3.68 13.26
C TRP A 354 -17.39 2.40 12.67
N LEU A 355 -18.66 2.43 12.28
CA LEU A 355 -19.31 1.30 11.63
C LEU A 355 -18.61 0.89 10.32
N GLN A 356 -18.08 1.86 9.56
CA GLN A 356 -17.38 1.60 8.31
C GLN A 356 -15.96 1.06 8.55
N THR A 357 -15.22 1.68 9.46
CA THR A 357 -13.84 1.28 9.74
C THR A 357 -13.78 -0.11 10.39
N THR A 358 -14.74 -0.45 11.24
CA THR A 358 -14.89 -1.80 11.82
C THR A 358 -15.18 -2.87 10.78
N MET A 359 -16.03 -2.61 9.77
CA MET A 359 -16.28 -3.57 8.67
C MET A 359 -14.99 -3.92 7.92
N VAL A 360 -14.18 -2.90 7.65
CA VAL A 360 -12.91 -3.08 6.92
C VAL A 360 -11.90 -3.83 7.78
N LEU A 361 -11.78 -3.48 9.07
CA LEU A 361 -10.89 -4.20 9.98
C LEU A 361 -11.31 -5.66 10.16
N GLU A 362 -12.61 -5.93 10.30
CA GLU A 362 -13.17 -7.28 10.39
C GLU A 362 -12.80 -8.13 9.17
N GLU A 363 -13.05 -7.62 7.96
CA GLU A 363 -12.71 -8.32 6.71
C GLU A 363 -11.22 -8.70 6.67
N GLU A 364 -10.36 -7.81 7.11
CA GLU A 364 -8.93 -8.03 7.13
C GLU A 364 -8.49 -9.06 8.17
N LEU A 365 -9.03 -8.99 9.39
CA LEU A 365 -8.80 -9.99 10.42
C LEU A 365 -9.20 -11.39 9.94
N ARG A 366 -10.34 -11.51 9.24
CA ARG A 366 -10.75 -12.78 8.61
C ARG A 366 -9.74 -13.25 7.57
N LEU A 367 -9.26 -12.36 6.70
CA LEU A 367 -8.26 -12.68 5.69
C LEU A 367 -6.93 -13.13 6.29
N MET A 368 -6.54 -12.57 7.43
CA MET A 368 -5.35 -12.97 8.18
C MET A 368 -5.54 -14.26 9.00
N GLY A 369 -6.77 -14.79 9.07
CA GLY A 369 -7.11 -15.98 9.85
C GLY A 369 -7.37 -15.70 11.34
N TYR A 370 -7.46 -14.43 11.75
CA TYR A 370 -7.80 -14.01 13.11
C TYR A 370 -9.30 -14.07 13.36
N GLN A 371 -9.86 -15.28 13.33
CA GLN A 371 -11.30 -15.51 13.36
C GLN A 371 -11.96 -15.02 14.66
N GLU A 372 -11.30 -15.19 15.80
CA GLU A 372 -11.82 -14.75 17.11
C GLU A 372 -11.88 -13.22 17.21
N GLU A 373 -10.80 -12.53 16.84
CA GLU A 373 -10.76 -11.06 16.81
C GLU A 373 -11.80 -10.50 15.83
N ALA A 374 -11.93 -11.11 14.64
CA ALA A 374 -12.94 -10.73 13.67
C ALA A 374 -14.37 -10.89 14.21
N ASN A 375 -14.65 -11.99 14.90
CA ASN A 375 -15.95 -12.21 15.51
C ASN A 375 -16.25 -11.18 16.60
N ALA A 376 -15.27 -10.83 17.45
CA ALA A 376 -15.43 -9.81 18.47
C ALA A 376 -15.78 -8.44 17.86
N VAL A 377 -15.06 -8.02 16.80
CA VAL A 377 -15.36 -6.77 16.08
C VAL A 377 -16.76 -6.80 15.44
N MET A 378 -17.14 -7.92 14.84
CA MET A 378 -18.47 -8.10 14.25
C MET A 378 -19.57 -8.00 15.31
N GLU A 379 -19.41 -8.66 16.45
CA GLU A 379 -20.40 -8.63 17.55
C GLU A 379 -20.56 -7.23 18.14
N GLU A 380 -19.46 -6.50 18.34
CA GLU A 380 -19.50 -5.10 18.78
C GLU A 380 -20.25 -4.23 17.76
N ARG A 381 -19.97 -4.42 16.46
CA ARG A 381 -20.63 -3.70 15.37
C ARG A 381 -22.13 -3.98 15.30
N MET A 382 -22.55 -5.24 15.45
CA MET A 382 -23.95 -5.64 15.43
C MET A 382 -24.73 -5.04 16.60
N LYS A 383 -24.16 -5.02 17.82
CA LYS A 383 -24.78 -4.39 19.00
C LYS A 383 -25.07 -2.91 18.78
N GLU A 384 -24.11 -2.18 18.20
CA GLU A 384 -24.30 -0.77 17.87
C GLU A 384 -25.35 -0.56 16.77
N GLN A 385 -25.34 -1.38 15.71
CA GLN A 385 -26.37 -1.32 14.66
C GLN A 385 -27.78 -1.58 15.19
N GLU A 386 -27.94 -2.55 16.08
CA GLU A 386 -29.23 -2.83 16.73
C GLU A 386 -29.72 -1.62 17.55
N MET A 387 -28.83 -0.97 18.31
CA MET A 387 -29.17 0.26 19.06
C MET A 387 -29.63 1.41 18.14
N TYR A 388 -29.00 1.59 16.98
CA TYR A 388 -29.44 2.61 16.00
C TYR A 388 -30.83 2.32 15.43
N VAL A 389 -31.14 1.04 15.19
CA VAL A 389 -32.46 0.63 14.67
C VAL A 389 -33.54 0.81 15.74
N THR A 390 -33.30 0.43 16.99
CA THR A 390 -34.27 0.66 18.09
C THR A 390 -34.48 2.14 18.38
N THR A 391 -33.42 2.96 18.39
CA THR A 391 -33.53 4.40 18.62
C THR A 391 -34.24 5.12 17.45
N SER A 392 -34.04 4.65 16.21
CA SER A 392 -34.76 5.16 15.03
C SER A 392 -36.24 4.74 15.01
N LEU A 393 -36.59 3.59 15.59
CA LEU A 393 -37.99 3.13 15.72
C LEU A 393 -38.73 3.88 16.83
N GLU A 394 -38.03 4.28 17.89
CA GLU A 394 -38.59 5.15 18.94
C GLU A 394 -38.61 6.63 18.54
N GLY A 395 -37.82 7.03 17.54
CA GLY A 395 -37.53 8.43 17.20
C GLY A 395 -38.10 9.00 15.90
N ASN A 396 -38.84 8.25 15.05
CA ASN A 396 -39.33 8.79 13.77
C ASN A 396 -40.86 8.75 13.57
N GLN A 397 -41.53 9.82 14.03
CA GLN A 397 -42.11 10.76 13.06
C GLN A 397 -40.96 11.63 12.53
N LEU A 398 -40.48 11.34 11.31
CA LEU A 398 -39.82 12.24 10.33
C LEU A 398 -38.64 11.59 9.58
N LEU A 399 -38.98 11.06 8.39
CA LEU A 399 -38.19 11.11 7.15
C LEU A 399 -36.91 10.28 7.05
N LEU A 400 -37.06 9.04 6.59
CA LEU A 400 -36.15 8.42 5.63
C LEU A 400 -36.72 8.65 4.21
N PRO A 401 -36.05 9.38 3.30
CA PRO A 401 -36.41 9.35 1.89
C PRO A 401 -35.73 8.16 1.21
N GLY A 402 -36.54 7.28 0.59
CA GLY A 402 -36.07 6.50 -0.56
C GLY A 402 -35.93 4.99 -0.39
N LEU A 403 -36.96 4.29 0.09
CA LEU A 403 -37.22 2.89 -0.26
C LEU A 403 -38.68 2.77 -0.70
N GLN A 404 -38.98 3.21 -1.92
CA GLN A 404 -40.24 2.80 -2.57
C GLN A 404 -40.08 1.34 -3.01
N VAL A 405 -40.59 0.43 -2.18
CA VAL A 405 -40.89 -0.93 -2.59
C VAL A 405 -42.25 -0.86 -3.29
N GLY A 406 -42.25 -1.06 -4.60
CA GLY A 406 -43.46 -1.23 -5.39
C GLY A 406 -44.16 -2.52 -4.98
N GLU A 407 -45.28 -2.39 -4.28
CA GLU A 407 -46.21 -3.50 -4.10
C GLU A 407 -47.13 -3.60 -5.32
N LYS A 408 -47.01 -4.75 -5.99
CA LYS A 408 -48.01 -5.29 -6.90
C LYS A 408 -49.38 -5.31 -6.22
N ARG A 409 -50.41 -4.80 -6.89
CA ARG A 409 -51.81 -5.19 -6.64
C ARG A 409 -52.30 -6.06 -7.78
N GLU A 410 -52.48 -7.34 -7.49
CA GLU A 410 -53.41 -8.21 -8.21
C GLU A 410 -54.82 -8.02 -7.62
N GLY A 411 -55.83 -7.96 -8.50
CA GLY A 411 -57.19 -8.47 -8.30
C GLY A 411 -58.18 -7.66 -7.44
N VAL A 412 -59.06 -6.90 -8.10
CA VAL A 412 -60.49 -7.24 -8.27
C VAL A 412 -60.91 -6.85 -9.68
#